data_AF-A0A9P0MCC2-F1
#
_entry.id   AF-A0A9P0MCC2-F1
#
_cell.length_a   1.000
_cell.length_b   1.000
_cell.length_c   1.000
_cell.angle_alpha   90.00
_cell.angle_beta   90.00
_cell.angle_gamma   90.00
#
_symmetry.space_group_name_H-M   'P 1'
#
loop_
_entity.id
_entity.type
_entity.pdbx_description
1 polymer ?
#
loop_
_entity_poly.entity_id
_entity_poly.type
_entity_poly.pdbx_seq_one_letter_code
_entity_poly.pdbx_strand_id
1 'polypeptide(L)'
;VWVFEPEQLIRVILSRPKEEVAKERDEIISELSNATNSLVIIDKIRFHIDDNGVKKEDWSDLYILVVNPKTQIILPVPKVLKTIDSKYDFLKDYYAGFAIENVLPAFVTERAESFDAALVVLIALLIVLFVGVVTFIVICCCLRHWVISPTDLKKKDALIKKAIIDDLNTTENPLWIEQNTMGERTLITHCGSNFSLLYVIIELNAYHIRVLI
;
A
#
# COMPACT_ATOMS: atom_id res chain seq x y z
N VAL A 1 -25.33 -18.86 -23.08
CA VAL A 1 -23.92 -19.25 -22.83
C VAL A 1 -23.32 -18.19 -21.94
N TRP A 2 -22.74 -18.58 -20.81
CA TRP A 2 -22.10 -17.66 -19.87
C TRP A 2 -20.58 -17.87 -19.90
N VAL A 3 -19.83 -16.79 -19.81
CA VAL A 3 -18.39 -16.79 -19.58
C VAL A 3 -18.19 -16.26 -18.17
N PHE A 4 -17.43 -16.99 -17.36
CA PHE A 4 -17.24 -16.67 -15.95
C PHE A 4 -15.81 -16.98 -15.51
N GLU A 5 -15.38 -16.29 -14.46
CA GLU A 5 -14.09 -16.49 -13.82
C GLU A 5 -14.23 -17.49 -12.65
N PRO A 6 -13.19 -18.28 -12.32
CA PRO A 6 -13.24 -19.26 -11.23
C PRO A 6 -13.69 -18.66 -9.89
N GLU A 7 -13.36 -17.40 -9.61
CA GLU A 7 -13.73 -16.63 -8.42
C GLU A 7 -15.23 -16.39 -8.29
N GLN A 8 -15.98 -16.55 -9.38
CA GLN A 8 -17.45 -16.44 -9.38
C GLN A 8 -18.14 -17.75 -8.99
N LEU A 9 -17.37 -18.84 -8.81
CA LEU A 9 -17.91 -20.12 -8.36
C LEU A 9 -18.07 -20.17 -6.84
N ILE A 10 -19.06 -20.96 -6.43
CA ILE A 10 -19.33 -21.28 -5.03
C ILE A 10 -19.05 -22.76 -4.84
N ARG A 11 -18.34 -23.10 -3.76
CA ARG A 11 -18.04 -24.47 -3.36
C ARG A 11 -19.00 -24.90 -2.27
N VAL A 12 -19.79 -25.92 -2.55
CA VAL A 12 -20.66 -26.61 -1.60
C VAL A 12 -19.95 -27.90 -1.19
N ILE A 13 -19.74 -28.09 0.10
CA ILE A 13 -19.11 -29.27 0.67
C ILE A 13 -20.21 -30.22 1.13
N LEU A 14 -20.18 -31.45 0.63
CA LEU A 14 -21.15 -32.49 0.97
C LEU A 14 -20.44 -33.69 1.61
N SER A 15 -20.99 -34.21 2.70
CA SER A 15 -20.54 -35.46 3.34
C SER A 15 -21.12 -36.69 2.63
N ARG A 16 -21.05 -36.69 1.30
CA ARG A 16 -21.47 -37.79 0.41
C ARG A 16 -20.45 -38.10 -0.67
N PRO A 17 -20.36 -39.38 -1.12
CA PRO A 17 -19.50 -39.77 -2.23
C PRO A 17 -19.88 -39.05 -3.52
N LYS A 18 -18.88 -38.70 -4.32
CA LYS A 18 -19.09 -37.96 -5.58
C LYS A 18 -20.04 -38.68 -6.55
N GLU A 19 -20.07 -40.02 -6.52
CA GLU A 19 -20.87 -40.84 -7.42
C GLU A 19 -22.36 -40.70 -7.11
N GLU A 20 -22.71 -40.55 -5.84
CA GLU A 20 -24.08 -40.33 -5.41
C GLU A 20 -24.53 -38.90 -5.75
N VAL A 21 -23.70 -37.92 -5.42
CA VAL A 21 -23.96 -36.50 -5.74
C VAL A 21 -24.10 -36.30 -7.25
N ALA A 22 -23.34 -37.04 -8.06
CA ALA A 22 -23.48 -37.00 -9.52
C ALA A 22 -24.80 -37.60 -10.03
N LYS A 23 -25.37 -38.61 -9.36
CA LYS A 23 -26.65 -39.23 -9.72
C LYS A 23 -27.83 -38.33 -9.35
N GLU A 24 -27.75 -37.67 -8.21
CA GLU A 24 -28.83 -36.82 -7.65
C GLU A 24 -28.64 -35.33 -7.99
N ARG A 25 -27.70 -35.01 -8.88
CA ARG A 25 -27.32 -33.63 -9.22
C ARG A 25 -28.51 -32.75 -9.61
N ASP A 26 -29.49 -33.30 -10.32
CA ASP A 26 -30.62 -32.55 -10.85
C ASP A 26 -31.60 -32.17 -9.73
N GLU A 27 -31.75 -33.03 -8.73
CA GLU A 27 -32.54 -32.78 -7.52
C GLU A 27 -31.87 -31.71 -6.65
N ILE A 28 -30.55 -31.84 -6.44
CA ILE A 28 -29.75 -30.83 -5.73
C ILE A 28 -29.85 -29.46 -6.41
N ILE A 29 -29.78 -29.40 -7.74
CA ILE A 29 -29.97 -28.16 -8.51
C ILE A 29 -31.37 -27.58 -8.27
N SER A 30 -32.40 -28.41 -8.34
CA SER A 30 -33.80 -27.98 -8.17
C SER A 30 -34.01 -27.34 -6.79
N GLU A 31 -33.54 -28.00 -5.73
CA GLU A 31 -33.71 -27.52 -4.36
C GLU A 31 -32.91 -26.25 -4.09
N LEU A 32 -31.64 -26.20 -4.51
CA LEU A 32 -30.82 -24.99 -4.38
C LEU A 32 -31.39 -23.82 -5.20
N SER A 33 -31.93 -24.09 -6.38
CA SER A 33 -32.56 -23.06 -7.23
C SER A 33 -33.83 -22.51 -6.59
N ASN A 34 -34.66 -23.40 -6.02
CA ASN A 34 -35.88 -23.03 -5.31
C ASN A 34 -35.58 -22.16 -4.08
N ALA A 35 -34.62 -22.58 -3.26
CA ALA A 35 -34.24 -21.85 -2.05
C ALA A 35 -33.64 -20.46 -2.34
N THR A 36 -32.84 -20.34 -3.40
CA THR A 36 -32.18 -19.08 -3.78
C THR A 36 -33.01 -18.22 -4.72
N ASN A 37 -34.17 -18.70 -5.19
CA ASN A 37 -34.94 -18.08 -6.28
C ASN A 37 -34.06 -17.71 -7.48
N SER A 38 -33.05 -18.52 -7.76
CA SER A 38 -32.01 -18.26 -8.76
C SER A 38 -31.78 -19.50 -9.59
N LEU A 39 -31.22 -19.33 -10.79
CA LEU A 39 -30.81 -20.46 -11.63
C LEU A 39 -29.44 -20.95 -11.14
N VAL A 40 -29.38 -22.17 -10.63
CA VAL A 40 -28.13 -22.81 -10.21
C VAL A 40 -27.61 -23.72 -11.33
N ILE A 41 -26.34 -23.57 -11.66
CA ILE A 41 -25.65 -24.34 -12.70
C ILE A 41 -24.47 -25.04 -12.05
N ILE A 42 -24.33 -26.35 -12.27
CA ILE A 42 -23.15 -27.10 -11.81
C ILE A 42 -22.03 -26.94 -12.83
N ASP A 43 -20.86 -26.49 -12.38
CA ASP A 43 -19.62 -26.48 -13.16
C ASP A 43 -18.93 -27.85 -13.08
N LYS A 44 -18.68 -28.34 -11.85
CA LYS A 44 -17.95 -29.59 -11.62
C LYS A 44 -18.24 -30.20 -10.24
N ILE A 45 -18.07 -31.52 -10.17
CA ILE A 45 -18.12 -32.31 -8.93
C ILE A 45 -16.74 -32.93 -8.74
N ARG A 46 -16.15 -32.75 -7.56
CA ARG A 46 -14.83 -33.30 -7.21
C ARG A 46 -14.90 -34.02 -5.87
N PHE A 47 -13.89 -34.85 -5.60
CA PHE A 47 -13.68 -35.34 -4.25
C PHE A 47 -13.29 -34.18 -3.34
N HIS A 48 -13.76 -34.23 -2.10
CA HIS A 48 -13.33 -33.27 -1.10
C HIS A 48 -11.86 -33.52 -0.75
N ILE A 49 -11.09 -32.45 -0.67
CA ILE A 49 -9.71 -32.47 -0.18
C ILE A 49 -9.72 -31.69 1.13
N ASP A 50 -9.27 -32.33 2.19
CA ASP A 50 -9.20 -31.69 3.50
C ASP A 50 -8.07 -30.64 3.56
N ASP A 51 -7.97 -29.93 4.68
CA ASP A 51 -6.96 -28.89 4.90
C ASP A 51 -5.51 -29.45 4.89
N ASN A 52 -5.35 -30.77 5.06
CA ASN A 52 -4.06 -31.46 5.00
C ASN A 52 -3.71 -31.96 3.57
N GLY A 53 -4.57 -31.71 2.58
CA GLY A 53 -4.39 -32.19 1.21
C GLY A 53 -4.81 -33.66 1.00
N VAL A 54 -5.44 -34.30 1.98
CA VAL A 54 -5.90 -35.68 1.89
C VAL A 54 -7.27 -35.72 1.23
N LYS A 55 -7.37 -36.55 0.20
CA LYS A 55 -8.61 -36.85 -0.50
C LYS A 55 -9.53 -37.68 0.39
N LYS A 56 -10.74 -37.20 0.66
CA LYS A 56 -11.81 -37.97 1.27
C LYS A 56 -12.71 -38.56 0.18
N GLU A 57 -12.81 -39.89 0.12
CA GLU A 57 -13.64 -40.55 -0.89
C GLU A 57 -15.13 -40.47 -0.58
N ASP A 58 -15.48 -40.44 0.70
CA ASP A 58 -16.87 -40.36 1.17
C ASP A 58 -17.44 -38.94 1.16
N TRP A 59 -16.65 -37.95 0.75
CA TRP A 59 -17.01 -36.52 0.74
C TRP A 59 -16.76 -35.93 -0.64
N SER A 60 -17.54 -34.91 -1.00
CA SER A 60 -17.43 -34.28 -2.31
C SER A 60 -17.60 -32.75 -2.24
N ASP A 61 -16.91 -32.10 -3.17
CA ASP A 61 -17.00 -30.67 -3.40
C ASP A 61 -17.78 -30.43 -4.70
N LEU A 62 -18.90 -29.74 -4.59
CA LEU A 62 -19.75 -29.33 -5.70
C LEU A 62 -19.49 -27.85 -6.00
N TYR A 63 -19.11 -27.55 -7.24
CA TYR A 63 -18.86 -26.19 -7.71
C TYR A 63 -20.05 -25.71 -8.52
N ILE A 64 -20.68 -24.63 -8.06
CA ILE A 64 -21.87 -24.07 -8.67
C ILE A 64 -21.66 -22.62 -9.10
N LEU A 65 -22.37 -22.24 -10.15
CA LEU A 65 -22.56 -20.88 -10.62
C LEU A 65 -24.03 -20.51 -10.43
N VAL A 66 -24.30 -19.33 -9.88
CA VAL A 66 -25.68 -18.88 -9.62
C VAL A 66 -25.99 -17.66 -10.48
N VAL A 67 -27.07 -17.75 -11.24
CA VAL A 67 -27.49 -16.75 -12.23
C VAL A 67 -28.88 -16.23 -11.87
N ASN A 68 -29.09 -14.93 -12.01
CA ASN A 68 -30.41 -14.35 -11.85
C ASN A 68 -31.29 -14.73 -13.05
N PRO A 69 -32.45 -15.39 -12.86
CA PRO A 69 -33.27 -15.87 -13.97
C PRO A 69 -33.92 -14.73 -14.77
N LYS A 70 -34.12 -13.55 -14.16
CA LYS A 70 -34.75 -12.39 -14.82
C LYS A 70 -33.76 -11.59 -15.64
N THR A 71 -32.58 -11.31 -15.08
CA THR A 71 -31.56 -10.49 -15.76
C THR A 71 -30.56 -11.32 -16.54
N GLN A 72 -30.51 -12.64 -16.31
CA GLN A 72 -29.52 -13.56 -16.87
C GLN A 72 -28.05 -13.23 -16.49
N ILE A 73 -27.86 -12.42 -15.46
CA ILE A 73 -26.55 -12.00 -14.95
C ILE A 73 -26.10 -12.94 -13.82
N ILE A 74 -24.82 -13.32 -13.83
CA ILE A 74 -24.18 -14.08 -12.76
C ILE A 74 -24.22 -13.26 -11.47
N LEU A 75 -24.72 -13.85 -10.39
CA LEU A 75 -24.81 -13.17 -9.11
C LEU A 75 -23.43 -13.12 -8.42
N PRO A 76 -23.05 -11.99 -7.81
CA PRO A 76 -21.83 -11.91 -7.02
C PRO A 76 -21.86 -12.91 -5.86
N VAL A 77 -20.77 -13.66 -5.65
CA VAL A 77 -20.65 -14.68 -4.60
C VAL A 77 -21.10 -14.19 -3.21
N PRO A 78 -20.67 -13.00 -2.72
CA PRO A 78 -21.11 -12.52 -1.39
C PRO A 78 -22.62 -12.32 -1.29
N LYS A 79 -23.29 -11.95 -2.39
CA LYS A 79 -24.74 -11.77 -2.42
C LYS A 79 -25.47 -13.11 -2.34
N VAL A 80 -24.94 -14.12 -3.02
CA VAL A 80 -25.50 -15.47 -3.00
C VAL A 80 -25.34 -16.09 -1.62
N LEU A 81 -24.14 -16.05 -1.03
CA LEU A 81 -23.88 -16.54 0.32
C LEU A 81 -24.82 -15.89 1.35
N LYS A 82 -24.95 -14.55 1.31
CA LYS A 82 -25.90 -13.84 2.17
C LYS A 82 -27.35 -14.30 1.98
N THR A 83 -27.74 -14.63 0.75
CA THR A 83 -29.10 -15.12 0.46
C THR A 83 -29.30 -16.52 1.06
N ILE A 84 -28.32 -17.40 0.90
CA ILE A 84 -28.30 -18.75 1.46
C ILE A 84 -28.35 -18.69 2.99
N ASP A 85 -27.51 -17.87 3.62
CA ASP A 85 -27.46 -17.68 5.07
C ASP A 85 -28.81 -17.17 5.62
N SER A 86 -29.46 -16.24 4.91
CA SER A 86 -30.79 -15.73 5.31
C SER A 86 -31.91 -16.77 5.21
N LYS A 87 -31.66 -17.87 4.49
CA LYS A 87 -32.60 -18.98 4.29
C LYS A 87 -32.16 -20.24 5.04
N TYR A 88 -31.16 -20.15 5.91
CA TYR A 88 -30.61 -21.29 6.63
C TYR A 88 -31.68 -22.10 7.37
N ASP A 89 -32.60 -21.44 8.08
CA ASP A 89 -33.67 -22.14 8.80
C ASP A 89 -34.60 -22.96 7.88
N PHE A 90 -34.84 -22.48 6.66
CA PHE A 90 -35.61 -23.20 5.64
C PHE A 90 -34.78 -24.31 4.98
N LEU A 91 -33.50 -24.05 4.78
CA LEU A 91 -32.55 -24.94 4.12
C LEU A 91 -32.05 -26.06 5.02
N LYS A 92 -32.15 -25.92 6.35
CA LYS A 92 -31.58 -26.86 7.32
C LYS A 92 -32.06 -28.30 7.12
N ASP A 93 -33.36 -28.48 6.87
CA ASP A 93 -33.93 -29.81 6.64
C ASP A 93 -33.42 -30.41 5.32
N TYR A 94 -33.22 -29.58 4.29
CA TYR A 94 -32.60 -29.98 3.03
C TYR A 94 -31.11 -30.25 3.17
N TYR A 95 -30.41 -29.46 3.99
CA TYR A 95 -28.99 -29.66 4.29
C TYR A 95 -28.78 -31.01 4.99
N ALA A 96 -29.70 -31.39 5.88
CA ALA A 96 -29.69 -32.71 6.49
C ALA A 96 -29.98 -33.82 5.46
N GLY A 97 -30.94 -33.61 4.55
CA GLY A 97 -31.29 -34.58 3.50
C GLY A 97 -30.17 -34.83 2.47
N PHE A 98 -29.50 -33.77 2.01
CA PHE A 98 -28.40 -33.85 1.05
C PHE A 98 -27.01 -33.95 1.70
N ALA A 99 -26.95 -33.92 3.03
CA ALA A 99 -25.72 -33.90 3.81
C ALA A 99 -24.76 -32.76 3.39
N ILE A 100 -25.31 -31.54 3.28
CA ILE A 100 -24.54 -30.33 3.00
C ILE A 100 -23.89 -29.85 4.30
N GLU A 101 -22.57 -29.86 4.31
CA GLU A 101 -21.77 -29.47 5.48
C GLU A 101 -21.48 -27.97 5.48
N ASN A 102 -21.15 -27.41 4.30
CA ASN A 102 -20.77 -26.00 4.21
C ASN A 102 -20.96 -25.43 2.80
N VAL A 103 -21.14 -24.12 2.70
CA VAL A 103 -21.21 -23.37 1.45
C VAL A 103 -20.27 -22.18 1.54
N LEU A 104 -19.23 -22.18 0.70
CA LEU A 104 -18.11 -21.25 0.75
C LEU A 104 -17.81 -20.68 -0.65
N PRO A 105 -17.09 -19.55 -0.77
CA PRO A 105 -16.50 -19.17 -2.04
C PRO A 105 -15.55 -20.27 -2.55
N ALA A 106 -15.61 -20.59 -3.85
CA ALA A 106 -14.75 -21.64 -4.41
C ALA A 106 -13.28 -21.27 -4.43
N PHE A 107 -13.01 -19.98 -4.64
CA PHE A 107 -11.69 -19.40 -4.53
C PHE A 107 -11.79 -18.27 -3.53
N VAL A 108 -10.99 -18.36 -2.48
CA VAL A 108 -10.72 -17.20 -1.65
C VAL A 108 -9.77 -16.37 -2.49
N THR A 109 -10.30 -15.34 -3.16
CA THR A 109 -9.43 -14.26 -3.63
C THR A 109 -8.78 -13.74 -2.36
N GLU A 110 -7.50 -14.06 -2.16
CA GLU A 110 -6.63 -13.19 -1.40
C GLU A 110 -6.73 -11.86 -2.14
N ARG A 111 -7.65 -10.99 -1.70
CA ARG A 111 -7.60 -9.59 -2.08
C ARG A 111 -6.17 -9.24 -1.75
N ALA A 112 -5.38 -8.95 -2.79
CA ALA A 112 -4.06 -8.36 -2.64
C ALA A 112 -4.17 -7.40 -1.47
N GLU A 113 -3.50 -7.72 -0.36
CA GLU A 113 -3.69 -7.02 0.91
C GLU A 113 -3.74 -5.54 0.58
N SER A 114 -4.93 -4.94 0.67
CA SER A 114 -5.06 -3.52 0.43
C SER A 114 -4.22 -2.91 1.54
N PHE A 115 -3.02 -2.41 1.19
CA PHE A 115 -2.04 -1.91 2.14
C PHE A 115 -2.79 -1.18 3.24
N ASP A 116 -2.71 -1.72 4.46
CA ASP A 116 -3.53 -1.27 5.57
C ASP A 116 -3.42 0.26 5.65
N ALA A 117 -4.57 0.94 5.65
CA ALA A 117 -4.59 2.40 5.72
C ALA A 117 -3.78 2.90 6.92
N ALA A 118 -3.73 2.13 8.01
CA ALA A 118 -2.88 2.41 9.16
C ALA A 118 -1.37 2.34 8.84
N LEU A 119 -0.94 1.37 8.04
CA LEU A 119 0.44 1.23 7.59
C LEU A 119 0.86 2.43 6.71
N VAL A 120 -0.02 2.85 5.80
CA VAL A 120 0.22 4.04 4.96
C VAL A 120 0.39 5.30 5.82
N VAL A 121 -0.46 5.50 6.82
CA VAL A 121 -0.37 6.63 7.77
C VAL A 121 0.92 6.56 8.59
N LEU A 122 1.32 5.37 9.05
CA LEU A 122 2.53 5.17 9.82
C LEU A 122 3.79 5.50 9.00
N ILE A 123 3.84 5.07 7.74
CA ILE A 123 4.94 5.43 6.83
C ILE A 123 4.98 6.94 6.59
N ALA A 124 3.84 7.56 6.32
CA ALA A 124 3.77 9.01 6.09
C ALA A 124 4.26 9.82 7.31
N LEU A 125 3.87 9.41 8.52
CA LEU A 125 4.30 10.04 9.76
C LEU A 125 5.81 9.93 9.96
N LEU A 126 6.39 8.76 9.67
CA LEU A 126 7.84 8.53 9.80
C LEU A 126 8.63 9.46 8.88
N ILE A 127 8.19 9.63 7.63
CA ILE A 127 8.82 10.55 6.67
C ILE A 127 8.76 12.00 7.16
N VAL A 128 7.59 12.46 7.61
CA VAL A 128 7.42 13.83 8.12
C VAL A 128 8.32 14.09 9.33
N LEU A 129 8.38 13.13 10.25
CA LEU A 129 9.25 13.24 11.43
C LEU A 129 10.73 13.31 11.03
N PHE A 130 11.16 12.45 10.12
CA PHE A 130 12.54 12.43 9.65
C PHE A 130 12.95 13.75 8.98
N VAL A 131 12.11 14.26 8.07
CA VAL A 131 12.34 15.55 7.41
C VAL A 131 12.37 16.70 8.43
N GLY A 132 11.48 16.66 9.43
CA GLY A 132 11.46 17.65 10.52
C GLY A 132 12.76 17.66 11.32
N VAL A 133 13.27 16.48 11.70
CA VAL A 133 14.54 16.34 12.45
C VAL A 133 15.73 16.82 11.61
N VAL A 134 15.83 16.42 10.35
CA VAL A 134 16.92 16.87 9.46
C VAL A 134 16.90 18.39 9.31
N THR A 135 15.71 18.97 9.09
CA THR A 135 15.55 20.43 8.97
C THR A 135 15.96 21.15 10.26
N PHE A 136 15.55 20.63 11.43
CA PHE A 136 15.93 21.19 12.72
C PHE A 136 17.45 21.15 12.95
N ILE A 137 18.10 20.03 12.62
CA ILE A 137 19.56 19.89 12.72
C ILE A 137 20.25 20.91 11.82
N VAL A 138 19.81 21.09 10.57
CA VAL A 138 20.37 22.09 9.64
C VAL A 138 20.23 23.50 10.21
N ILE A 139 19.05 23.87 10.71
CA ILE A 139 18.82 25.18 11.33
C ILE A 139 19.74 25.37 12.54
N CYS A 140 19.86 24.38 13.42
CA CYS A 140 20.75 24.45 14.58
C CYS A 140 22.23 24.60 14.17
N CYS A 141 22.67 23.90 13.13
CA CYS A 141 24.00 24.02 12.57
C CYS A 141 24.24 25.41 11.96
N CYS A 142 23.27 25.95 11.22
CA CYS A 142 23.32 27.30 10.64
C CYS A 142 23.34 28.38 11.73
N LEU A 143 22.48 28.26 12.76
CA LEU A 143 22.44 29.19 13.89
C LEU A 143 23.73 29.12 14.71
N ARG A 144 24.27 27.92 14.96
CA ARG A 144 25.55 27.75 15.65
C ARG A 144 26.71 28.36 14.85
N HIS A 145 26.72 28.22 13.53
CA HIS A 145 27.71 28.86 12.68
C HIS A 145 27.60 30.40 12.71
N TRP A 146 26.38 30.93 12.74
CA TRP A 146 26.14 32.36 12.81
C TRP A 146 26.51 32.96 14.18
N VAL A 147 26.11 32.30 15.28
CA VAL A 147 26.42 32.73 16.66
C VAL A 147 27.92 32.54 16.99
N ILE A 148 28.59 31.55 16.40
CA ILE A 148 30.04 31.30 16.57
C ILE A 148 30.86 31.91 15.41
N SER A 149 30.32 32.87 14.66
CA SER A 149 31.14 33.77 13.85
C SER A 149 31.40 35.08 14.60
N PRO A 150 32.37 35.14 15.54
CA PRO A 150 32.82 36.41 16.11
C PRO A 150 33.77 37.12 15.14
N THR A 151 33.62 36.95 13.83
CA THR A 151 34.54 37.52 12.84
C THR A 151 34.08 38.88 12.34
N ASP A 152 32.78 39.21 12.39
CA ASP A 152 32.31 40.54 11.94
C ASP A 152 32.42 41.62 13.03
N LEU A 153 32.26 41.28 14.31
CA LEU A 153 32.44 42.26 15.40
C LEU A 153 33.92 42.61 15.60
N LYS A 154 34.82 41.61 15.58
CA LYS A 154 36.28 41.86 15.68
C LYS A 154 36.85 42.60 14.46
N LYS A 155 36.33 42.35 13.24
CA LYS A 155 36.73 43.11 12.05
C LYS A 155 36.29 44.58 12.15
N LYS A 156 35.09 44.87 12.65
CA LYS A 156 34.64 46.26 12.83
C LYS A 156 35.50 47.01 13.86
N ASP A 157 35.83 46.39 14.99
CA ASP A 157 36.71 47.01 15.99
C ASP A 157 38.15 47.20 15.49
N ALA A 158 38.66 46.25 14.69
CA ALA A 158 39.98 46.37 14.08
C ALA A 158 40.03 47.44 12.98
N LEU A 159 38.97 47.58 12.17
CA LEU A 159 38.86 48.62 11.14
C LEU A 159 38.70 50.02 11.75
N ILE A 160 37.95 50.16 12.84
CA ILE A 160 37.81 51.43 13.57
C ILE A 160 39.12 51.83 14.23
N LYS A 161 39.83 50.89 14.88
CA LYS A 161 41.17 51.18 15.44
C LYS A 161 42.19 51.54 14.36
N LYS A 162 42.14 50.88 13.20
CA LYS A 162 43.08 51.15 12.10
C LYS A 162 42.82 52.51 11.46
N ALA A 163 41.55 52.91 11.29
CA ALA A 163 41.19 54.23 10.78
C ALA A 163 41.67 55.37 11.69
N ILE A 164 41.56 55.21 13.02
CA ILE A 164 42.03 56.22 13.99
C ILE A 164 43.57 56.32 13.99
N ILE A 165 44.27 55.20 13.76
CA ILE A 165 45.75 55.16 13.73
C ILE A 165 46.30 55.66 12.39
N ASP A 166 45.61 55.43 11.27
CA ASP A 166 46.00 55.97 9.96
C ASP A 166 45.80 57.48 9.90
N ASP A 167 44.74 58.04 10.51
CA ASP A 167 44.49 59.49 10.55
C ASP A 167 45.60 60.25 11.31
N LEU A 168 46.25 59.59 12.28
CA LEU A 168 47.40 60.11 13.04
C LEU A 168 48.75 59.99 12.31
N ASN A 169 48.84 59.22 11.22
CA ASN A 169 50.09 58.98 10.48
C ASN A 169 50.04 59.45 9.02
N THR A 170 49.10 60.34 8.67
CA THR A 170 49.01 60.92 7.32
C THR A 170 50.11 61.96 7.06
N THR A 171 51.30 61.52 6.70
CA THR A 171 52.14 62.25 5.74
C THR A 171 52.88 61.29 4.84
N GLU A 172 52.25 60.31 4.19
CA GLU A 172 52.83 59.67 3.00
C GLU A 172 51.77 59.29 1.94
N ASN A 173 52.17 59.54 0.70
CA ASN A 173 51.47 59.65 -0.59
C ASN A 173 50.89 58.30 -1.13
N PRO A 174 49.73 58.24 -1.84
CA PRO A 174 49.10 56.98 -2.21
C PRO A 174 49.53 56.48 -3.60
N LEU A 175 50.22 55.34 -3.65
CA LEU A 175 50.55 54.63 -4.90
C LEU A 175 50.20 53.13 -4.88
N TRP A 176 49.46 52.65 -3.88
CA TRP A 176 49.24 51.21 -3.64
C TRP A 176 47.78 50.75 -3.75
N ILE A 177 46.89 51.55 -4.32
CA ILE A 177 45.44 51.24 -4.40
C ILE A 177 45.12 50.12 -5.42
N GLU A 178 46.05 49.69 -6.27
CA GLU A 178 45.72 48.80 -7.40
C GLU A 178 45.89 47.28 -7.17
N GLN A 179 46.33 46.81 -6.00
CA GLN A 179 46.61 45.36 -5.82
C GLN A 179 45.57 44.53 -5.05
N ASN A 180 44.49 45.12 -4.52
CA ASN A 180 43.58 44.41 -3.61
C ASN A 180 42.36 43.71 -4.24
N THR A 181 42.23 43.65 -5.57
CA THR A 181 41.04 43.04 -6.22
C THR A 181 41.11 41.53 -6.42
N MET A 182 42.13 40.82 -5.90
CA MET A 182 42.27 39.35 -6.04
C MET A 182 41.93 38.54 -4.77
N GLY A 183 41.20 39.12 -3.80
CA GLY A 183 40.87 38.44 -2.53
C GLY A 183 39.43 37.92 -2.38
N GLU A 184 38.52 38.23 -3.31
CA GLU A 184 37.08 38.17 -3.06
C GLU A 184 36.31 37.15 -3.94
N ARG A 185 36.95 36.03 -4.28
CA ARG A 185 36.31 34.97 -5.11
C ARG A 185 36.21 33.59 -4.46
N THR A 186 36.66 33.40 -3.22
CA THR A 186 36.77 32.05 -2.62
C THR A 186 35.64 31.70 -1.64
N LEU A 187 34.76 32.64 -1.28
CA LEU A 187 33.67 32.38 -0.33
C LEU A 187 32.37 31.85 -0.95
N ILE A 188 32.22 31.90 -2.28
CA ILE A 188 30.98 31.49 -2.96
C ILE A 188 31.00 29.98 -3.30
N THR A 189 32.17 29.34 -3.36
CA THR A 189 32.31 27.93 -3.76
C THR A 189 32.00 26.92 -2.64
N HIS A 190 32.02 27.31 -1.38
CA HIS A 190 31.78 26.37 -0.26
C HIS A 190 30.30 26.24 0.15
N CYS A 191 29.42 27.10 -0.35
CA CYS A 191 27.97 27.01 -0.12
C CYS A 191 27.25 26.13 -1.17
N GLY A 192 27.81 26.01 -2.38
CA GLY A 192 27.22 25.22 -3.47
C GLY A 192 27.29 23.69 -3.28
N SER A 193 28.28 23.19 -2.53
CA SER A 193 28.52 21.74 -2.43
C SER A 193 27.52 21.01 -1.53
N ASN A 194 26.99 21.67 -0.49
CA ASN A 194 25.98 21.07 0.39
C ASN A 194 24.56 21.11 -0.19
N PHE A 195 24.30 22.04 -1.12
CA PHE A 195 23.00 22.13 -1.81
C PHE A 195 22.84 21.01 -2.86
N SER A 196 23.93 20.63 -3.53
CA SER A 196 23.93 19.51 -4.48
C SER A 196 23.62 18.16 -3.82
N LEU A 197 24.09 17.91 -2.59
CA LEU A 197 23.78 16.67 -1.87
C LEU A 197 22.32 16.58 -1.44
N LEU A 198 21.72 17.70 -1.05
CA LEU A 198 20.29 17.76 -0.69
C LEU A 198 19.40 17.57 -1.93
N TYR A 199 19.78 18.16 -3.07
CA TYR A 199 19.08 17.98 -4.34
C TYR A 199 19.17 16.52 -4.84
N VAL A 200 20.34 15.88 -4.70
CA VAL A 200 20.54 14.47 -5.06
C VAL A 200 19.74 13.53 -4.14
N ILE A 201 19.63 13.80 -2.84
CA ILE A 201 18.82 12.99 -1.91
C ILE A 201 17.31 13.15 -2.17
N ILE A 202 16.86 14.34 -2.57
CA ILE A 202 15.47 14.60 -2.94
C ILE A 202 15.14 13.92 -4.29
N GLU A 203 16.02 14.00 -5.29
CA GLU A 203 15.87 13.31 -6.59
C GLU A 203 15.88 11.77 -6.44
N LEU A 204 16.79 11.20 -5.63
CA LEU A 204 16.84 9.75 -5.37
C LEU A 204 15.57 9.25 -4.67
N ASN A 205 15.01 10.00 -3.72
CA ASN A 205 13.76 9.63 -3.06
C ASN A 205 12.53 9.82 -3.97
N ALA A 206 12.51 10.85 -4.83
CA ALA A 206 11.44 11.03 -5.81
C ALA A 206 11.42 9.92 -6.87
N TYR A 207 12.60 9.41 -7.27
CA TYR A 207 12.72 8.26 -8.18
C TYR A 207 12.22 6.97 -7.53
N HIS A 208 12.52 6.77 -6.24
CA HIS A 208 12.08 5.59 -5.49
C HIS A 208 10.55 5.58 -5.25
N ILE A 209 9.94 6.76 -5.10
CA ILE A 209 8.48 6.92 -5.00
C ILE A 209 7.79 6.67 -6.36
N ARG A 210 8.41 7.06 -7.48
CA ARG A 210 7.87 6.79 -8.83
C ARG A 210 7.96 5.33 -9.29
N VAL A 211 8.88 4.54 -8.73
CA VAL A 211 9.00 3.10 -9.03
C VAL A 211 8.04 2.26 -8.17
N LEU A 212 7.45 2.85 -7.12
CA LEU A 212 6.58 2.16 -6.17
C LEU A 212 5.06 2.43 -6.39
N ILE A 213 4.71 3.35 -7.30
CA ILE A 213 3.33 3.65 -7.76
C ILE A 213 3.14 3.07 -9.15
#